data_AF-A0A2N5IRF6-F1
#
_entry.id   AF-A0A2N5IRF6-F1
#
_cell.length_a   1.000
_cell.length_b   1.000
_cell.length_c   1.000
_cell.angle_alpha   90.00
_cell.angle_beta   90.00
_cell.angle_gamma   90.00
#
_symmetry.space_group_name_H-M   'P 1'
#
loop_
_entity.id
_entity.type
_entity.pdbx_description
1 polymer ?
#
loop_
_entity_poly.entity_id
_entity_poly.type
_entity_poly.pdbx_seq_one_letter_code
_entity_poly.pdbx_strand_id
1 'polypeptide(L)'
;MLELVRGILKDDKPLLTAPDAREWWRGVVDVAGKVNRMVDPPATRVAFGACPFYEHGVVWGAPRDHMGECRSCGAQVNRAYVADRLLDKLAQSEKKGTPKQLSRECAKAGIRLSAATIRAWIHQKRLTPDQHGHVTLSGIVPLLRRRAG
;
A
#
# COMPACT_ATOMS: atom_id res chain seq x y z
N MET A 1 -3.66 14.63 59.04
CA MET A 1 -2.80 14.04 57.98
C MET A 1 -3.28 14.59 56.64
N LEU A 2 -2.94 15.84 56.33
CA LEU A 2 -3.47 16.62 55.19
C LEU A 2 -2.34 17.54 54.66
N GLU A 3 -1.14 16.98 54.52
CA GLU A 3 0.13 17.69 54.31
C GLU A 3 0.93 17.03 53.16
N LEU A 4 0.26 16.60 52.08
CA LEU A 4 0.97 16.02 50.93
C LEU A 4 0.63 16.63 49.56
N VAL A 5 -0.28 17.62 49.47
CA VAL A 5 -0.75 18.16 48.17
C VAL A 5 -0.41 19.64 47.96
N ARG A 6 0.12 20.36 48.97
CA ARG A 6 0.38 21.81 48.87
C ARG A 6 1.75 22.22 48.31
N GLY A 7 2.58 21.27 47.87
CA GLY A 7 3.98 21.54 47.51
C GLY A 7 4.26 21.88 46.04
N ILE A 8 3.33 21.65 45.11
CA ILE A 8 3.66 21.59 43.67
C ILE A 8 3.41 22.91 42.90
N LEU A 9 2.64 23.86 43.46
CA LEU A 9 2.25 25.10 42.77
C LEU A 9 2.66 26.33 43.59
N LYS A 10 3.96 26.54 43.81
CA LYS A 10 4.46 27.74 44.53
C LYS A 10 5.05 28.82 43.62
N ASP A 11 5.11 28.59 42.32
CA ASP A 11 5.49 29.60 41.32
C ASP A 11 4.51 29.53 40.15
N ASP A 12 3.49 30.39 40.16
CA ASP A 12 2.59 30.60 39.02
C ASP A 12 3.30 31.42 37.91
N LYS A 13 4.53 31.04 37.55
CA LYS A 13 5.10 31.50 36.28
C LYS A 13 4.25 30.85 35.18
N PRO A 14 3.69 31.64 34.25
CA PRO A 14 2.96 31.06 33.12
C PRO A 14 3.86 30.02 32.47
N LEU A 15 3.35 28.81 32.23
CA LEU A 15 4.12 27.71 31.63
C LEU A 15 4.88 28.17 30.38
N LEU A 16 4.36 29.13 29.63
CA LEU A 16 4.97 29.72 28.43
C LEU A 16 6.22 30.59 28.69
N THR A 17 6.51 30.96 29.94
CA THR A 17 7.65 31.79 30.35
C THR A 17 8.81 30.98 30.93
N ALA A 18 8.61 29.67 31.15
CA ALA A 18 9.66 28.78 31.62
C ALA A 18 10.62 28.45 30.46
N PRO A 19 11.95 28.47 30.69
CA PRO A 19 12.93 28.19 29.63
C PRO A 19 12.82 26.77 29.04
N ASP A 20 12.26 25.83 29.79
CA ASP A 20 12.01 24.42 29.41
C ASP A 20 10.58 24.16 28.92
N ALA A 21 9.72 25.18 28.87
CA ALA A 21 8.32 25.08 28.47
C ALA A 21 8.11 24.34 27.14
N ARG A 22 9.00 24.57 26.18
CA ARG A 22 8.97 23.97 24.84
C ARG A 22 9.27 22.48 24.86
N GLU A 23 10.07 22.03 25.80
CA GLU A 23 10.41 20.61 25.98
C GLU A 23 9.24 19.88 26.65
N TRP A 24 8.67 20.47 27.71
CA TRP A 24 7.42 20.00 28.32
C TRP A 24 6.28 19.90 27.31
N TRP A 25 6.06 20.95 26.51
CA TRP A 25 5.02 20.95 25.47
C TRP A 25 5.20 19.83 24.45
N ARG A 26 6.45 19.58 24.00
CA ARG A 26 6.76 18.45 23.11
C ARG A 26 6.41 17.12 23.77
N GLY A 27 6.75 16.95 25.04
CA GLY A 27 6.39 15.75 25.81
C GLY A 27 4.87 15.53 25.86
N VAL A 28 4.10 16.58 26.13
CA VAL A 28 2.62 16.53 26.16
C VAL A 28 2.05 16.18 24.79
N VAL A 29 2.52 16.82 23.71
CA VAL A 29 2.08 16.53 22.33
C VAL A 29 2.42 15.10 21.93
N ASP A 30 3.60 14.60 22.29
CA ASP A 30 4.01 13.22 22.01
C ASP A 30 3.13 12.20 22.75
N VAL A 31 2.84 12.45 24.03
CA VAL A 31 1.95 11.60 24.82
C VAL A 31 0.53 11.63 24.25
N ALA A 32 0.00 12.81 23.94
CA ALA A 32 -1.31 12.95 23.31
C ALA A 32 -1.35 12.22 21.96
N GLY A 33 -0.29 12.32 21.15
CA GLY A 33 -0.15 11.59 19.89
C GLY A 33 -0.04 10.08 20.07
N LYS A 34 0.53 9.58 21.17
CA LYS A 34 0.55 8.14 21.51
C LYS A 34 -0.82 7.66 21.97
N VAL A 35 -1.47 8.40 22.88
CA VAL A 35 -2.82 8.09 23.38
C VAL A 35 -3.82 8.09 22.24
N ASN A 36 -3.80 9.10 21.36
CA ASN A 36 -4.67 9.14 20.18
C ASN A 36 -4.47 7.91 19.29
N ARG A 37 -3.23 7.45 19.08
CA ARG A 37 -2.96 6.22 18.32
C ARG A 37 -3.35 4.92 19.04
N MET A 38 -3.54 4.95 20.36
CA MET A 38 -4.02 3.80 21.13
C MET A 38 -5.55 3.75 21.18
N VAL A 39 -6.18 4.91 21.34
CA VAL A 39 -7.64 5.07 21.40
C VAL A 39 -8.27 4.94 20.01
N ASP A 40 -7.63 5.52 18.99
CA ASP A 40 -8.02 5.43 17.59
C ASP A 40 -6.82 4.97 16.76
N PRO A 41 -6.54 3.65 16.75
CA PRO A 41 -5.42 3.12 15.98
C PRO A 41 -5.62 3.45 14.50
N PRO A 42 -4.60 3.99 13.82
CA PRO A 42 -4.73 4.33 12.41
C PRO A 42 -5.12 3.06 11.65
N ALA A 43 -6.21 3.16 10.87
CA ALA A 43 -6.72 2.04 10.10
C ALA A 43 -5.58 1.36 9.33
N THR A 44 -5.51 0.03 9.40
CA THR A 44 -4.48 -0.74 8.70
C THR A 44 -4.59 -0.46 7.21
N ARG A 45 -3.65 0.31 6.66
CA ARG A 45 -3.64 0.65 5.24
C ARG A 45 -3.00 -0.48 4.45
N VAL A 46 -3.53 -0.75 3.27
CA VAL A 46 -2.93 -1.66 2.30
C VAL A 46 -2.55 -0.87 1.05
N ALA A 47 -1.45 -1.28 0.42
CA ALA A 47 -1.09 -0.74 -0.88
C ALA A 47 -2.08 -1.30 -1.92
N PHE A 48 -2.76 -0.41 -2.64
CA PHE A 48 -3.56 -0.79 -3.80
C PHE A 48 -2.67 -1.04 -5.01
N GLY A 49 -1.57 -0.29 -5.16
CA GLY A 49 -0.61 -0.41 -6.25
C GLY A 49 0.10 0.90 -6.57
N ALA A 50 0.78 0.96 -7.70
CA ALA A 50 1.48 2.16 -8.17
C ALA A 50 0.49 3.27 -8.58
N CYS A 51 0.85 4.53 -8.31
CA CYS A 51 0.06 5.69 -8.70
C CYS A 51 0.02 5.84 -10.23
N PRO A 52 -1.17 6.03 -10.84
CA PRO A 52 -1.28 6.31 -12.27
C PRO A 52 -0.78 7.70 -12.69
N PHE A 53 -0.69 8.64 -11.75
CA PHE A 53 -0.47 10.06 -12.02
C PHE A 53 0.91 10.58 -11.60
N TYR A 54 1.66 9.81 -10.82
CA TYR A 54 2.97 10.21 -10.31
C TYR A 54 3.94 9.04 -10.37
N GLU A 55 5.08 9.27 -11.01
CA GLU A 55 6.12 8.26 -11.15
C GLU A 55 6.69 7.91 -9.77
N HIS A 56 6.82 6.61 -9.47
CA HIS A 56 7.19 6.07 -8.15
C HIS A 56 6.20 6.31 -6.99
N GLY A 57 5.01 6.87 -7.25
CA GLY A 57 3.96 6.98 -6.23
C GLY A 57 3.31 5.63 -5.90
N VAL A 58 2.79 5.47 -4.68
CA VAL A 58 2.01 4.30 -4.25
C VAL A 58 0.68 4.77 -3.66
N VAL A 59 -0.41 4.16 -4.10
CA VAL A 59 -1.78 4.41 -3.60
C VAL A 59 -2.05 3.52 -2.40
N TRP A 60 -2.44 4.13 -1.28
CA TRP A 60 -2.78 3.45 -0.03
C TRP A 60 -4.24 3.71 0.35
N GLY A 61 -4.95 2.67 0.78
CA GLY A 61 -6.32 2.79 1.27
C GLY A 61 -6.62 1.75 2.34
N ALA A 62 -7.82 1.80 2.95
CA ALA A 62 -8.24 0.73 3.85
C ALA A 62 -8.52 -0.56 3.04
N PRO A 63 -8.49 -1.75 3.67
CA PRO A 63 -8.53 -3.02 2.94
C PRO A 63 -9.78 -3.20 2.07
N ARG A 64 -10.92 -2.65 2.52
CA ARG A 64 -12.23 -2.74 1.88
C ARG A 64 -12.63 -1.47 1.12
N ASP A 65 -11.80 -0.43 1.14
CA ASP A 65 -12.13 0.81 0.47
C ASP A 65 -11.93 0.69 -1.04
N HIS A 66 -12.77 1.42 -1.77
CA HIS A 66 -12.66 1.57 -3.22
C HIS A 66 -11.75 2.72 -3.62
N MET A 67 -11.52 3.68 -2.72
CA MET A 67 -10.66 4.84 -2.94
C MET A 67 -9.43 4.74 -2.04
N GLY A 68 -8.28 5.07 -2.60
CA GLY A 68 -7.04 5.22 -1.85
C GLY A 68 -6.34 6.52 -2.25
N GLU A 69 -5.38 6.93 -1.46
CA GLU A 69 -4.64 8.16 -1.69
C GLU A 69 -3.19 7.86 -2.03
N CYS A 70 -2.66 8.53 -3.05
CA CYS A 70 -1.22 8.52 -3.31
C CYS A 70 -0.51 9.44 -2.31
N ARG A 71 0.38 8.89 -1.48
CA ARG A 71 1.13 9.68 -0.49
C ARG A 71 2.06 10.73 -1.13
N SER A 72 2.49 10.52 -2.38
CA SER A 72 3.44 11.41 -3.06
C SER A 72 2.79 12.62 -3.71
N CYS A 73 1.61 12.45 -4.34
CA CYS A 73 0.93 13.52 -5.08
C CYS A 73 -0.46 13.89 -4.53
N GLY A 74 -0.93 13.25 -3.46
CA GLY A 74 -2.23 13.51 -2.84
C GLY A 74 -3.45 13.06 -3.66
N ALA A 75 -3.24 12.45 -4.83
CA ALA A 75 -4.35 12.05 -5.70
C ALA A 75 -5.21 10.96 -5.03
N GLN A 76 -6.53 11.17 -5.05
CA GLN A 76 -7.53 10.16 -4.72
C GLN A 76 -7.75 9.26 -5.93
N VAL A 77 -7.46 7.97 -5.80
CA VAL A 77 -7.46 7.02 -6.90
C VAL A 77 -8.32 5.82 -6.57
N ASN A 78 -9.21 5.46 -7.50
CA ASN A 78 -10.00 4.26 -7.36
C ASN A 78 -9.12 3.01 -7.48
N ARG A 79 -9.32 2.04 -6.58
CA ARG A 79 -8.60 0.77 -6.53
C ARG A 79 -8.68 -0.02 -7.84
N ALA A 80 -9.85 -0.05 -8.48
CA ALA A 80 -10.04 -0.73 -9.76
C ALA A 80 -9.21 -0.06 -10.85
N TYR A 81 -9.18 1.28 -10.89
CA TYR A 81 -8.36 2.02 -11.85
C TYR A 81 -6.85 1.76 -11.69
N VAL A 82 -6.36 1.62 -10.46
CA VAL A 82 -4.97 1.21 -10.19
C VAL A 82 -4.67 -0.18 -10.77
N ALA A 83 -5.59 -1.13 -10.55
CA ALA A 83 -5.45 -2.49 -11.07
C ALA A 83 -5.52 -2.54 -12.62
N ASP A 84 -6.45 -1.80 -13.23
CA ASP A 84 -6.59 -1.73 -14.68
C ASP A 84 -5.35 -1.13 -15.33
N ARG A 85 -4.83 -0.03 -14.79
CA ARG A 85 -3.59 0.60 -15.27
C ARG A 85 -2.38 -0.32 -15.16
N LEU A 86 -2.33 -1.15 -14.12
CA LEU A 86 -1.30 -2.17 -14.02
C LEU A 86 -1.46 -3.22 -15.12
N LEU A 87 -2.67 -3.72 -15.36
CA LEU A 87 -2.94 -4.69 -16.43
C LEU A 87 -2.63 -4.13 -17.82
N ASP A 88 -2.91 -2.86 -18.08
CA ASP A 88 -2.57 -2.20 -19.34
C ASP A 88 -1.06 -2.14 -19.57
N LYS A 89 -0.28 -1.80 -18.54
CA LYS A 89 1.20 -1.82 -18.61
C LYS A 89 1.73 -3.23 -18.89
N LEU A 90 1.14 -4.26 -18.27
CA LEU A 90 1.52 -5.64 -18.52
C LEU A 90 1.11 -6.09 -19.94
N ALA A 91 -0.01 -5.59 -20.47
CA ALA A 91 -0.48 -5.92 -21.82
C ALA A 91 0.47 -5.41 -22.90
N GLN A 92 1.11 -4.27 -22.66
CA GLN A 92 2.12 -3.69 -23.55
C GLN A 92 3.50 -4.36 -23.41
N SER A 93 3.69 -5.27 -22.47
CA SER A 93 4.99 -5.91 -22.25
C SER A 93 5.25 -7.02 -23.26
N GLU A 94 6.37 -6.92 -23.96
CA GLU A 94 6.89 -7.97 -24.84
C GLU A 94 7.63 -9.08 -24.09
N LYS A 95 7.71 -9.00 -22.75
CA LYS A 95 8.40 -10.01 -21.94
C LYS A 95 7.82 -11.40 -22.17
N LYS A 96 8.69 -12.33 -22.53
CA LYS A 96 8.42 -13.76 -22.62
C LYS A 96 9.21 -14.50 -21.56
N GLY A 97 8.67 -15.62 -21.10
CA GLY A 97 9.41 -16.50 -20.23
C GLY A 97 8.64 -17.73 -19.83
N THR A 98 9.32 -18.58 -19.07
CA THR A 98 8.73 -19.75 -18.45
C THR A 98 7.62 -19.35 -17.46
N PRO A 99 6.66 -20.23 -17.15
CA PRO A 99 5.65 -19.99 -16.11
C PRO A 99 6.23 -19.51 -14.77
N LYS A 100 7.44 -19.97 -14.40
CA LYS A 100 8.11 -19.56 -13.16
C LYS A 100 8.63 -18.12 -13.23
N GLN A 101 9.21 -17.72 -14.37
CA GLN A 101 9.68 -16.36 -14.58
C GLN A 101 8.50 -15.38 -14.60
N LEU A 102 7.43 -15.69 -15.33
CA LEU A 102 6.27 -14.80 -15.41
C LEU A 102 5.51 -14.69 -14.09
N SER A 103 5.43 -15.77 -13.32
CA SER A 103 4.91 -15.72 -11.94
C SER A 103 5.68 -14.73 -11.07
N ARG A 104 7.02 -14.71 -11.17
CA ARG A 104 7.86 -13.75 -10.45
C ARG A 104 7.66 -12.31 -10.97
N GLU A 105 7.57 -12.12 -12.29
CA GLU A 105 7.31 -10.81 -12.87
C GLU A 105 5.94 -10.25 -12.46
N CYS A 106 4.90 -11.10 -12.43
CA CYS A 106 3.59 -10.74 -11.89
C CYS A 106 3.70 -10.35 -10.40
N ALA A 107 4.47 -11.09 -9.60
CA ALA A 107 4.68 -10.76 -8.18
C ALA A 107 5.40 -9.42 -7.98
N LYS A 108 6.40 -9.09 -8.82
CA LYS A 108 7.05 -7.76 -8.82
C LYS A 108 6.07 -6.63 -9.12
N ALA A 109 5.07 -6.91 -9.96
CA ALA A 109 3.97 -6.00 -10.25
C ALA A 109 2.88 -5.99 -9.17
N GLY A 110 3.01 -6.78 -8.09
CA GLY A 110 2.01 -6.89 -7.02
C GLY A 110 0.87 -7.88 -7.30
N ILE A 111 0.93 -8.64 -8.40
CA ILE A 111 -0.08 -9.63 -8.77
C ILE A 111 0.31 -11.02 -8.27
N ARG A 112 -0.53 -11.60 -7.40
CA ARG A 112 -0.36 -12.98 -6.93
C ARG A 112 -0.84 -13.99 -7.98
N LEU A 113 0.07 -14.41 -8.86
CA LEU A 113 -0.15 -15.45 -9.86
C LEU A 113 0.88 -16.57 -9.71
N SER A 114 0.42 -17.80 -9.45
CA SER A 114 1.31 -18.96 -9.30
C SER A 114 1.75 -19.53 -10.65
N ALA A 115 2.95 -20.10 -10.71
CA ALA A 115 3.40 -20.83 -11.90
C ALA A 115 2.51 -22.05 -12.22
N ALA A 116 1.91 -22.67 -11.21
CA ALA A 116 0.96 -23.77 -11.40
C ALA A 116 -0.31 -23.32 -12.15
N THR A 117 -0.82 -22.13 -11.82
CA THR A 117 -1.96 -21.53 -12.52
C THR A 117 -1.64 -21.27 -13.99
N ILE A 118 -0.45 -20.75 -14.29
CA ILE A 118 -0.01 -20.51 -15.67
C ILE A 118 0.11 -21.84 -16.44
N ARG A 119 0.68 -22.89 -15.83
CA ARG A 119 0.73 -24.23 -16.45
C ARG A 119 -0.66 -24.82 -16.69
N ALA A 120 -1.60 -24.62 -15.77
CA ALA A 120 -2.98 -25.05 -15.95
C ALA A 120 -3.63 -24.37 -17.15
N TRP A 121 -3.38 -23.07 -17.36
CA TRP A 121 -3.88 -22.36 -18.55
C TRP A 121 -3.26 -22.85 -19.86
N ILE A 122 -1.98 -23.25 -19.85
CA ILE A 122 -1.34 -23.90 -21.00
C ILE A 122 -2.03 -25.24 -21.29
N HIS A 123 -2.21 -26.08 -20.27
CA HIS A 123 -2.88 -27.37 -20.41
C HIS A 123 -4.33 -27.23 -20.92
N GLN A 124 -5.04 -26.20 -20.46
CA GLN A 124 -6.39 -25.86 -20.92
C GLN A 124 -6.42 -25.21 -22.32
N LYS A 125 -5.28 -25.09 -23.02
CA LYS A 125 -5.15 -24.41 -24.32
C LYS A 125 -5.63 -22.94 -24.31
N ARG A 126 -5.59 -22.29 -23.14
CA ARG A 126 -5.91 -20.87 -22.96
C ARG A 126 -4.68 -19.97 -23.15
N LEU A 127 -3.48 -20.55 -23.06
CA LEU A 127 -2.21 -19.93 -23.40
C LEU A 127 -1.44 -20.86 -24.33
N THR A 128 -0.88 -20.30 -25.39
CA THR A 128 -0.05 -21.05 -26.34
C THR A 128 1.42 -20.72 -26.05
N PRO A 129 2.21 -21.69 -25.54
CA PRO A 129 3.64 -21.52 -25.40
C PRO A 129 4.33 -21.57 -26.77
N ASP A 130 5.49 -20.92 -26.89
CA ASP A 130 6.37 -21.08 -28.03
C ASP A 130 7.11 -22.42 -27.99
N GLN A 131 7.94 -22.67 -29.00
CA GLN A 131 8.76 -23.88 -29.15
C GLN A 131 9.73 -24.14 -27.97
N HIS A 132 9.99 -23.13 -27.13
CA HIS A 132 10.84 -23.22 -25.95
C HIS A 132 10.03 -23.31 -24.64
N GLY A 133 8.70 -23.39 -24.72
CA GLY A 133 7.84 -23.43 -23.53
C GLY A 133 7.63 -22.07 -22.88
N HIS A 134 7.95 -20.97 -23.56
CA HIS A 134 7.73 -19.63 -23.04
C HIS A 134 6.35 -19.10 -23.45
N VAL A 135 5.73 -18.33 -22.55
CA VAL A 135 4.50 -17.58 -22.87
C VAL A 135 4.76 -16.09 -22.72
N THR A 136 3.94 -15.27 -23.37
CA THR A 136 4.03 -13.80 -23.26
C THR A 136 3.28 -13.32 -22.04
N LEU A 137 3.80 -12.26 -21.42
CA LEU A 137 3.12 -11.57 -20.33
C LEU A 137 1.81 -10.91 -20.83
N SER A 138 1.81 -10.37 -22.06
CA SER A 138 0.61 -9.86 -22.72
C SER A 138 -0.48 -10.91 -22.90
N GLY A 139 -0.13 -12.16 -23.21
CA GLY A 139 -1.08 -13.27 -23.34
C GLY A 139 -1.75 -13.67 -22.01
N ILE A 140 -1.10 -13.38 -20.88
CA ILE A 140 -1.64 -13.64 -19.54
C ILE A 140 -2.72 -12.61 -19.15
N VAL A 141 -2.63 -11.37 -19.63
CA VAL A 141 -3.51 -10.26 -19.18
C VAL A 141 -5.01 -10.55 -19.39
N PRO A 142 -5.49 -11.06 -20.54
CA PRO A 142 -6.90 -11.41 -20.72
C PRO A 142 -7.42 -12.49 -19.74
N LEU A 143 -6.53 -13.32 -19.19
CA LEU A 143 -6.87 -14.35 -18.21
C LEU A 143 -6.91 -13.78 -16.79
N LEU A 144 -6.06 -12.78 -16.51
CA LEU A 144 -6.12 -12.03 -15.26
C LEU A 144 -7.40 -11.19 -15.16
N ARG A 145 -7.79 -10.49 -16.23
CA ARG A 145 -9.04 -9.71 -16.26
C ARG A 145 -10.27 -10.58 -15.97
N ARG A 146 -10.35 -11.77 -16.56
CA ARG A 146 -11.44 -12.74 -16.33
C ARG A 146 -11.48 -13.34 -14.93
N ARG A 147 -10.40 -13.23 -14.16
CA ARG A 147 -10.34 -13.72 -12.77
C ARG A 147 -10.68 -12.63 -11.75
N ALA A 148 -10.55 -11.36 -12.15
CA ALA A 148 -10.78 -10.21 -11.29
C ALA A 148 -12.23 -9.70 -11.32
N GLY A 149 -12.96 -9.99 -12.40
CA GLY A 149 -14.43 -9.86 -12.46
C GLY A 149 -15.10 -11.09 -11.87
#